data_AF-A0A8J7K861-F1
#
_entry.id   AF-A0A8J7K861-F1
#
_cell.length_a   1.000
_cell.length_b   1.000
_cell.length_c   1.000
_cell.angle_alpha   90.00
_cell.angle_beta   90.00
_cell.angle_gamma   90.00
#
_symmetry.space_group_name_H-M   'P 1'
#
loop_
_entity.id
_entity.type
_entity.pdbx_description
1 polymer ?
#
loop_
_entity_poly.entity_id
_entity_poly.type
_entity_poly.pdbx_seq_one_letter_code
_entity_poly.pdbx_strand_id
1 'polypeptide(L)'
;MSKLPPISLLARRMAPTHMAPAFTLAWTLVLLIVSFYPFSEWHYAGQPLLEFYFYPLPYYFTVFDNAVNVLAYVPLGAGLLLCMRPRWGRLLLAVLGGTLLSAGVEFIQQFQPDRIASNLDIISNACGSLIGATAALLLSGRRWQRFWLVFRHSHFAGGRWVEWGLVWLVFWFITQFDPSQPFLGVVVEPADLPQVFETPFADPKLQLRLLEAGGVMLNLLGVALYVSVLMKHTWQGPQAMRRVLAAGLLVKLAFAGMLLKPAKFFAWVNSSVLFGALAGALLLVLLWRLQRRWRALLGLLSLALASLVSWLWPLSPQLSATLPLFRWQYGHLLHFNGLSGIITDLWPYVAMLVLIGVLVSPRDPQDI
;
A
#
# COMPACT_ATOMS: atom_id res chain seq x y z
N MET A 1 -34.13 1.30 -9.75
CA MET A 1 -34.32 2.73 -9.39
C MET A 1 -33.03 3.49 -9.64
N SER A 2 -32.95 4.27 -10.72
CA SER A 2 -31.79 5.12 -11.02
C SER A 2 -31.74 6.25 -10.00
N LYS A 3 -30.84 6.17 -9.01
CA LYS A 3 -30.55 7.32 -8.15
C LYS A 3 -30.15 8.48 -9.06
N LEU A 4 -30.96 9.54 -9.08
CA LEU A 4 -30.63 10.78 -9.78
C LEU A 4 -29.23 11.21 -9.34
N PRO A 5 -28.39 11.72 -10.26
CA PRO A 5 -27.08 12.22 -9.89
C PRO A 5 -27.27 13.27 -8.78
N PRO A 6 -26.51 13.22 -7.66
CA PRO A 6 -26.63 14.22 -6.61
C PRO A 6 -26.60 15.63 -7.20
N ILE A 7 -27.48 16.52 -6.72
CA ILE A 7 -27.67 17.89 -7.24
C ILE A 7 -26.34 18.66 -7.38
N SER A 8 -25.35 18.34 -6.54
CA SER A 8 -23.98 18.86 -6.63
C SER A 8 -23.25 18.56 -7.96
N LEU A 9 -23.58 17.47 -8.66
CA LEU A 9 -23.04 17.13 -9.99
C LEU A 9 -23.63 17.99 -11.11
N LEU A 10 -24.85 18.50 -10.92
CA LEU A 10 -25.54 19.35 -11.90
C LEU A 10 -25.15 20.84 -11.70
N ALA A 11 -24.83 21.24 -10.46
CA ALA A 11 -24.59 22.64 -10.10
C ALA A 11 -23.12 23.10 -10.17
N ARG A 12 -22.12 22.20 -10.21
CA ARG A 12 -20.69 22.58 -10.25
C ARG A 12 -20.05 22.22 -11.59
N ARG A 13 -19.21 23.13 -12.12
CA ARG A 13 -18.06 22.72 -12.94
C ARG A 13 -17.26 21.75 -12.07
N MET A 14 -17.33 20.46 -12.37
CA MET A 14 -16.67 19.44 -11.56
C MET A 14 -15.17 19.74 -11.55
N ALA A 15 -14.61 20.00 -10.35
CA ALA A 15 -13.17 20.05 -10.21
C ALA A 15 -12.63 18.67 -10.64
N PRO A 16 -11.64 18.61 -11.55
CA PRO A 16 -11.06 17.34 -11.97
C PRO A 16 -10.46 16.62 -10.75
N THR A 17 -10.67 15.31 -10.67
CA THR A 17 -10.09 14.47 -9.61
C THR A 17 -8.57 14.38 -9.78
N HIS A 18 -7.82 14.54 -8.70
CA HIS A 18 -6.37 14.35 -8.67
C HIS A 18 -5.96 12.90 -8.34
N MET A 19 -6.92 11.98 -8.18
CA MET A 19 -6.65 10.58 -7.85
C MET A 19 -5.75 9.86 -8.86
N ALA A 20 -5.99 10.01 -10.17
CA ALA A 20 -5.17 9.36 -11.18
C ALA A 20 -3.71 9.88 -11.18
N PRO A 21 -3.45 11.21 -11.20
CA PRO A 21 -2.11 11.74 -11.00
C PRO A 21 -1.45 11.32 -9.69
N ALA A 22 -2.17 11.38 -8.57
CA ALA A 22 -1.66 10.99 -7.26
C ALA A 22 -1.28 9.50 -7.21
N PHE A 23 -2.15 8.63 -7.73
CA PHE A 23 -1.89 7.20 -7.84
C PHE A 23 -0.69 6.91 -8.74
N THR A 24 -0.63 7.54 -9.92
CA THR A 24 0.47 7.34 -10.86
C THR A 24 1.79 7.76 -10.24
N LEU A 25 1.84 8.92 -9.58
CA LEU A 25 3.04 9.39 -8.89
C LEU A 25 3.46 8.43 -7.76
N ALA A 26 2.52 8.06 -6.88
CA ALA A 26 2.80 7.15 -5.77
C ALA A 26 3.29 5.78 -6.28
N TRP A 27 2.65 5.23 -7.31
CA TRP A 27 3.01 3.95 -7.91
C TRP A 27 4.39 4.01 -8.57
N THR A 28 4.68 5.07 -9.34
CA THR A 28 6.00 5.28 -9.93
C THR A 28 7.08 5.37 -8.87
N LEU A 29 6.86 6.10 -7.77
CA LEU A 29 7.83 6.18 -6.67
C LEU A 29 8.07 4.81 -6.04
N VAL A 30 7.01 4.04 -5.82
CA VAL A 30 7.13 2.67 -5.30
C VAL A 30 7.92 1.76 -6.26
N LEU A 31 7.64 1.82 -7.57
CA LEU A 31 8.41 1.09 -8.58
C LEU A 31 9.90 1.46 -8.52
N LEU A 32 10.22 2.75 -8.52
CA LEU A 32 11.61 3.23 -8.46
C LEU A 32 12.31 2.77 -7.17
N ILE A 33 11.64 2.87 -6.02
CA ILE A 33 12.22 2.49 -4.74
C ILE A 33 12.53 0.98 -4.73
N VAL A 34 11.61 0.15 -5.23
CA VAL A 34 11.82 -1.30 -5.28
C VAL A 34 12.88 -1.68 -6.30
N SER A 35 12.91 -1.03 -7.46
CA SER A 35 13.89 -1.29 -8.50
C SER A 35 15.32 -0.97 -8.06
N PHE A 36 15.51 0.04 -7.21
CA PHE A 36 16.84 0.50 -6.77
C PHE A 36 17.28 -0.01 -5.39
N TYR A 37 16.41 -0.74 -4.68
CA TYR A 37 16.76 -1.44 -3.44
C TYR A 37 17.83 -2.51 -3.73
N PRO A 38 18.92 -2.64 -2.93
CA PRO A 38 19.09 -2.13 -1.56
C PRO A 38 19.79 -0.75 -1.42
N PHE A 39 20.01 0.01 -2.49
CA PHE A 39 20.73 1.30 -2.46
C PHE A 39 22.18 1.24 -1.91
N SER A 40 22.83 0.08 -1.99
CA SER A 40 24.19 -0.16 -1.47
C SER A 40 25.04 -0.93 -2.47
N GLU A 41 26.37 -0.79 -2.36
CA GLU A 41 27.36 -1.53 -3.17
C GLU A 41 27.27 -1.29 -4.68
N TRP A 42 26.82 -0.10 -5.10
CA TRP A 42 26.70 0.22 -6.53
C TRP A 42 28.08 0.34 -7.16
N HIS A 43 28.32 -0.41 -8.22
CA HIS A 43 29.60 -0.43 -8.94
C HIS A 43 29.37 -0.60 -10.44
N TYR A 44 30.27 -0.04 -11.25
CA TYR A 44 30.27 -0.30 -12.69
C TYR A 44 30.98 -1.63 -12.97
N ALA A 45 30.28 -2.57 -13.62
CA ALA A 45 30.81 -3.91 -13.91
C ALA A 45 31.82 -3.96 -15.08
N GLY A 46 32.07 -2.84 -15.78
CA GLY A 46 32.99 -2.79 -16.92
C GLY A 46 32.37 -3.22 -18.26
N GLN A 47 31.12 -3.66 -18.25
CA GLN A 47 30.37 -4.06 -19.46
C GLN A 47 29.91 -2.85 -20.27
N PRO A 48 29.84 -2.92 -21.61
CA PRO A 48 29.33 -1.82 -22.43
C PRO A 48 27.89 -1.42 -22.05
N LEU A 49 27.70 -0.13 -21.75
CA LEU A 49 26.49 0.42 -21.13
C LEU A 49 25.16 0.20 -21.89
N LEU A 50 25.22 -0.09 -23.19
CA LEU A 50 24.03 -0.25 -24.03
C LEU A 50 23.89 -1.67 -24.61
N GLU A 51 24.80 -2.59 -24.28
CA GLU A 51 24.81 -3.93 -24.88
C GLU A 51 23.56 -4.73 -24.52
N PHE A 52 23.07 -4.55 -23.29
CA PHE A 52 21.92 -5.29 -22.78
C PHE A 52 20.63 -5.06 -23.58
N TYR A 53 20.50 -3.94 -24.30
CA TYR A 53 19.36 -3.69 -25.20
C TYR A 53 19.29 -4.71 -26.35
N PHE A 54 20.42 -5.31 -26.72
CA PHE A 54 20.58 -6.16 -27.89
C PHE A 54 20.83 -7.64 -27.57
N TYR A 55 20.72 -8.05 -26.29
CA TYR A 55 20.85 -9.46 -25.93
C TYR A 55 19.83 -10.34 -26.68
N PRO A 56 20.21 -11.57 -27.10
CA PRO A 56 19.29 -12.47 -27.78
C PRO A 56 18.13 -12.88 -26.85
N LEU A 57 16.91 -12.96 -27.36
CA LEU A 57 15.74 -13.29 -26.54
C LEU A 57 15.41 -14.80 -26.64
N PRO A 58 15.24 -15.54 -25.51
CA PRO A 58 15.47 -15.14 -24.12
C PRO A 58 16.92 -15.39 -23.66
N TYR A 59 17.53 -14.41 -22.97
CA TYR A 59 18.87 -14.55 -22.37
C TYR A 59 18.79 -14.83 -20.86
N TYR A 60 18.12 -13.96 -20.10
CA TYR A 60 17.79 -14.16 -18.69
C TYR A 60 16.28 -14.24 -18.52
N PHE A 61 15.75 -15.43 -18.23
CA PHE A 61 14.31 -15.67 -18.22
C PHE A 61 13.88 -16.56 -17.05
N THR A 62 12.94 -16.05 -16.26
CA THR A 62 12.02 -16.89 -15.50
C THR A 62 10.59 -16.44 -15.82
N VAL A 63 9.65 -17.39 -15.91
CA VAL A 63 8.23 -17.07 -16.16
C VAL A 63 7.68 -16.16 -15.07
N PHE A 64 8.09 -16.41 -13.83
CA PHE A 64 7.61 -15.67 -12.66
C PHE A 64 8.10 -14.22 -12.67
N ASP A 65 9.40 -13.97 -12.89
CA ASP A 65 9.94 -12.61 -12.85
C ASP A 65 9.32 -11.75 -13.96
N ASN A 66 9.19 -12.30 -15.17
CA ASN A 66 8.49 -11.61 -16.26
C ASN A 66 7.02 -11.35 -15.95
N ALA A 67 6.32 -12.31 -15.33
CA ALA A 67 4.93 -12.11 -14.93
C ALA A 67 4.79 -11.00 -13.88
N VAL A 68 5.70 -10.95 -12.89
CA VAL A 68 5.72 -9.89 -11.87
C VAL A 68 6.02 -8.52 -12.51
N ASN A 69 6.98 -8.46 -13.44
CA ASN A 69 7.31 -7.25 -14.20
C ASN A 69 6.10 -6.73 -14.99
N VAL A 70 5.42 -7.60 -15.75
CA VAL A 70 4.16 -7.27 -16.42
C VAL A 70 3.13 -6.74 -15.41
N LEU A 71 2.87 -7.46 -14.32
CA LEU A 71 1.88 -7.09 -13.30
C LEU A 71 2.21 -5.75 -12.61
N ALA A 72 3.49 -5.46 -12.38
CA ALA A 72 3.96 -4.23 -11.73
C ALA A 72 3.73 -2.99 -12.63
N TYR A 73 3.84 -3.13 -13.95
CA TYR A 73 3.62 -2.04 -14.90
C TYR A 73 2.17 -1.87 -15.36
N VAL A 74 1.28 -2.83 -15.10
CA VAL A 74 -0.17 -2.70 -15.37
C VAL A 74 -0.79 -1.47 -14.70
N PRO A 75 -0.61 -1.24 -13.37
CA PRO A 75 -1.17 -0.05 -12.74
C PRO A 75 -0.54 1.26 -13.24
N LEU A 76 0.75 1.23 -13.61
CA LEU A 76 1.44 2.39 -14.18
C LEU A 76 0.83 2.79 -15.52
N GLY A 77 0.69 1.85 -16.46
CA GLY A 77 0.09 2.12 -17.79
C GLY A 77 -1.34 2.64 -17.69
N ALA A 78 -2.13 2.06 -16.77
CA ALA A 78 -3.47 2.55 -16.47
C ALA A 78 -3.46 3.99 -15.94
N GLY A 79 -2.60 4.29 -14.97
CA GLY A 79 -2.43 5.61 -14.38
C GLY A 79 -2.00 6.68 -15.39
N LEU A 80 -0.96 6.39 -16.19
CA LEU A 80 -0.47 7.28 -17.24
C LEU A 80 -1.57 7.64 -18.24
N LEU A 81 -2.36 6.65 -18.68
CA LEU A 81 -3.49 6.89 -19.59
C LEU A 81 -4.57 7.76 -18.95
N LEU A 82 -4.89 7.53 -17.67
CA LEU A 82 -5.91 8.29 -16.94
C LEU A 82 -5.47 9.73 -16.62
N CYS A 83 -4.17 10.00 -16.56
CA CYS A 83 -3.62 11.35 -16.39
C CYS A 83 -3.77 12.22 -17.65
N MET A 84 -3.88 11.61 -18.83
CA MET A 84 -3.88 12.33 -20.11
C MET A 84 -5.29 12.76 -20.53
N ARG A 85 -5.43 14.05 -20.85
CA ARG A 85 -6.66 14.67 -21.37
C ARG A 85 -6.91 14.48 -22.89
N PRO A 86 -5.92 14.58 -23.79
CA PRO A 86 -6.19 14.39 -25.21
C PRO A 86 -6.56 12.92 -25.50
N ARG A 87 -7.56 12.71 -26.36
CA ARG A 87 -8.04 11.36 -26.70
C ARG A 87 -7.15 10.65 -27.71
N TRP A 88 -6.50 11.42 -28.59
CA TRP A 88 -5.61 10.92 -29.62
C TRP A 88 -4.22 10.64 -29.04
N GLY A 89 -3.64 9.49 -29.39
CA GLY A 89 -2.28 9.13 -29.00
C GLY A 89 -2.05 8.78 -27.52
N ARG A 90 -3.03 8.97 -26.61
CA ARG A 90 -2.83 8.70 -25.18
C ARG A 90 -2.44 7.26 -24.84
N LEU A 91 -2.91 6.27 -25.62
CA LEU A 91 -2.52 4.88 -25.45
C LEU A 91 -1.03 4.72 -25.78
N LEU A 92 -0.62 5.23 -26.94
CA LEU A 92 0.79 5.23 -27.36
C LEU A 92 1.67 5.96 -26.35
N LEU A 93 1.28 7.15 -25.91
CA LEU A 93 2.04 7.93 -24.93
C LEU A 93 2.13 7.24 -23.55
N ALA A 94 1.08 6.56 -23.10
CA ALA A 94 1.11 5.79 -21.85
C ALA A 94 2.06 4.59 -21.95
N VAL A 95 2.02 3.86 -23.07
CA VAL A 95 2.94 2.73 -23.32
C VAL A 95 4.37 3.25 -23.43
N LEU A 96 4.62 4.26 -24.24
CA LEU A 96 5.94 4.88 -24.38
C LEU A 96 6.47 5.39 -23.03
N GLY A 97 5.62 6.03 -22.21
CA GLY A 97 6.01 6.49 -20.88
C GLY A 97 6.44 5.34 -19.96
N GLY A 98 5.69 4.23 -19.95
CA GLY A 98 6.06 3.03 -19.20
C GLY A 98 7.33 2.36 -19.73
N THR A 99 7.48 2.25 -21.05
CA THR A 99 8.67 1.68 -21.70
C THR A 99 9.91 2.53 -21.41
N LEU A 100 9.83 3.85 -21.52
CA LEU A 100 10.94 4.76 -21.23
C LEU A 100 11.34 4.74 -19.75
N LEU A 101 10.36 4.66 -18.84
CA LEU A 101 10.66 4.47 -17.42
C LEU A 101 11.41 3.15 -17.20
N SER A 102 10.94 2.04 -17.79
CA SER A 102 11.60 0.74 -17.67
C SER A 102 13.01 0.77 -18.26
N ALA A 103 13.21 1.35 -19.43
CA ALA A 103 14.53 1.47 -20.05
C ALA A 103 15.50 2.28 -19.16
N GLY A 104 15.01 3.37 -18.56
CA GLY A 104 15.80 4.17 -17.60
C GLY A 104 16.14 3.38 -16.32
N VAL A 105 15.18 2.63 -15.78
CA VAL A 105 15.39 1.77 -14.61
C VAL A 105 16.44 0.69 -14.90
N GLU A 106 16.28 -0.06 -15.99
CA GLU A 106 17.22 -1.11 -16.41
C GLU A 106 18.62 -0.54 -16.69
N PHE A 107 18.70 0.64 -17.31
CA PHE A 107 19.97 1.33 -17.52
C PHE A 107 20.68 1.61 -16.18
N ILE A 108 19.95 2.10 -15.18
CA ILE A 108 20.51 2.41 -13.86
C ILE A 108 20.87 1.12 -13.11
N GLN A 109 20.08 0.06 -13.24
CA GLN A 109 20.32 -1.22 -12.56
C GLN A 109 21.61 -1.94 -13.01
N GLN A 110 22.23 -1.54 -14.13
CA GLN A 110 23.57 -2.01 -14.50
C GLN A 110 24.65 -1.66 -13.48
N PHE A 111 24.42 -0.63 -12.66
CA PHE A 111 25.32 -0.22 -11.60
C PHE A 111 25.03 -0.92 -10.27
N GLN A 112 24.00 -1.77 -10.21
CA GLN A 112 23.57 -2.42 -8.98
C GLN A 112 24.24 -3.80 -8.85
N PRO A 113 24.71 -4.20 -7.64
CA PRO A 113 25.26 -5.52 -7.41
C PRO A 113 24.22 -6.61 -7.68
N ASP A 114 24.67 -7.76 -8.20
CA ASP A 114 23.87 -8.97 -8.45
C ASP A 114 22.62 -8.77 -9.35
N ARG A 115 22.54 -7.63 -10.06
CA ARG A 115 21.51 -7.35 -11.05
C ARG A 115 22.09 -7.31 -12.44
N ILE A 116 21.35 -7.91 -13.37
CA ILE A 116 21.70 -7.90 -14.78
C ILE A 116 20.56 -7.24 -15.52
N ALA A 117 20.85 -6.09 -16.13
CA ALA A 117 19.88 -5.36 -16.93
C ALA A 117 19.42 -6.23 -18.12
N SER A 118 18.14 -6.14 -18.46
CA SER A 118 17.49 -7.06 -19.38
C SER A 118 16.55 -6.36 -20.36
N ASN A 119 16.78 -6.53 -21.66
CA ASN A 119 15.83 -6.09 -22.68
C ASN A 119 14.48 -6.83 -22.59
N LEU A 120 14.47 -8.06 -22.07
CA LEU A 120 13.26 -8.84 -21.83
C LEU A 120 12.41 -8.24 -20.71
N ASP A 121 13.04 -7.64 -19.70
CA ASP A 121 12.31 -6.93 -18.64
C ASP A 121 11.67 -5.64 -19.18
N ILE A 122 12.37 -4.91 -20.06
CA ILE A 122 11.78 -3.75 -20.77
C ILE A 122 10.55 -4.17 -21.59
N ILE A 123 10.65 -5.29 -22.33
CA ILE A 123 9.52 -5.80 -23.12
C ILE A 123 8.36 -6.21 -22.20
N SER A 124 8.64 -6.94 -21.13
CA SER A 124 7.64 -7.36 -20.14
C SER A 124 6.92 -6.17 -19.50
N ASN A 125 7.67 -5.15 -19.08
CA ASN A 125 7.15 -3.91 -18.49
C ASN A 125 6.34 -3.08 -19.51
N ALA A 126 6.79 -3.03 -20.77
CA ALA A 126 6.03 -2.42 -21.87
C ALA A 126 4.69 -3.13 -22.12
N CYS A 127 4.69 -4.48 -22.11
CA CYS A 127 3.47 -5.27 -22.18
C CYS A 127 2.51 -4.98 -21.02
N GLY A 128 3.03 -4.91 -19.79
CA GLY A 128 2.26 -4.50 -18.61
C GLY A 128 1.62 -3.12 -18.81
N SER A 129 2.40 -2.15 -19.26
CA SER A 129 1.93 -0.79 -19.54
C SER A 129 0.82 -0.76 -20.60
N LEU A 130 0.96 -1.55 -21.67
CA LEU A 130 -0.06 -1.71 -22.71
C LEU A 130 -1.34 -2.33 -22.18
N ILE A 131 -1.26 -3.41 -21.40
CA ILE A 131 -2.42 -4.06 -20.78
C ILE A 131 -3.16 -3.07 -19.88
N GLY A 132 -2.43 -2.40 -19.00
CA GLY A 132 -2.98 -1.40 -18.08
C GLY A 132 -3.64 -0.23 -18.77
N ALA A 133 -2.96 0.37 -19.74
CA ALA A 133 -3.48 1.49 -20.52
C ALA A 133 -4.72 1.09 -21.33
N THR A 134 -4.72 -0.11 -21.93
CA THR A 134 -5.89 -0.62 -22.67
C THR A 134 -7.06 -0.90 -21.74
N ALA A 135 -6.83 -1.51 -20.59
CA ALA A 135 -7.87 -1.75 -19.58
C ALA A 135 -8.48 -0.43 -19.09
N ALA A 136 -7.64 0.56 -18.77
CA ALA A 136 -8.10 1.90 -18.40
C ALA A 136 -8.89 2.58 -19.54
N LEU A 137 -8.49 2.38 -20.80
CA LEU A 137 -9.21 2.90 -21.95
C LEU A 137 -10.63 2.33 -22.02
N LEU A 138 -10.77 1.01 -21.92
CA LEU A 138 -12.05 0.30 -21.95
C LEU A 138 -12.95 0.66 -20.75
N LEU A 139 -12.36 0.78 -19.56
CA LEU A 139 -13.05 1.14 -18.33
C LEU A 139 -13.35 2.65 -18.22
N SER A 140 -12.75 3.49 -19.07
CA SER A 140 -13.02 4.94 -19.13
C SER A 140 -14.28 5.32 -19.92
N GLY A 141 -15.14 4.35 -20.27
CA GLY A 141 -16.44 4.63 -20.90
C GLY A 141 -17.34 5.53 -20.05
N ARG A 142 -18.17 6.36 -20.71
CA ARG A 142 -19.05 7.36 -20.05
C ARG A 142 -19.89 6.78 -18.90
N ARG A 143 -20.38 5.55 -19.05
CA ARG A 143 -21.16 4.84 -18.03
C ARG A 143 -20.36 4.61 -16.75
N TRP A 144 -19.16 4.06 -16.87
CA TRP A 144 -18.27 3.79 -15.76
C TRP A 144 -17.78 5.07 -15.10
N GLN A 145 -17.39 6.08 -15.88
CA GLN A 145 -17.01 7.39 -15.35
C GLN A 145 -18.13 8.01 -14.52
N ARG A 146 -19.37 8.01 -15.02
CA ARG A 146 -20.52 8.54 -14.28
C ARG A 146 -20.77 7.75 -13.00
N PHE A 147 -20.73 6.42 -13.07
CA PHE A 147 -20.88 5.56 -11.89
C PHE A 147 -19.84 5.89 -10.82
N TRP A 148 -18.55 5.94 -11.21
CA TRP A 148 -17.44 6.25 -10.30
C TRP A 148 -17.56 7.64 -9.68
N LEU A 149 -17.92 8.64 -10.47
CA LEU A 149 -18.12 10.00 -9.97
C LEU A 149 -19.27 10.08 -8.95
N VAL A 150 -20.41 9.44 -9.25
CA VAL A 150 -21.55 9.38 -8.32
C VAL A 150 -21.17 8.63 -7.04
N PHE A 151 -20.53 7.46 -7.17
CA PHE A 151 -20.05 6.68 -6.03
C PHE A 151 -19.10 7.50 -5.16
N ARG A 152 -18.10 8.16 -5.78
CA ARG A 152 -17.14 8.98 -5.08
C ARG A 152 -17.82 10.09 -4.30
N HIS A 153 -18.66 10.88 -4.96
CA HIS A 153 -19.27 12.08 -4.36
C HIS A 153 -20.35 11.77 -3.32
N SER A 154 -20.88 10.54 -3.30
CA SER A 154 -21.86 10.10 -2.31
C SER A 154 -21.24 9.48 -1.05
N HIS A 155 -20.02 8.94 -1.14
CA HIS A 155 -19.38 8.22 -0.02
C HIS A 155 -18.16 8.93 0.56
N PHE A 156 -17.37 9.64 -0.26
CA PHE A 156 -16.13 10.25 0.19
C PHE A 156 -16.22 11.76 0.28
N ALA A 157 -15.52 12.33 1.25
CA ALA A 157 -15.40 13.76 1.42
C ALA A 157 -14.65 14.41 0.24
N GLY A 158 -14.85 15.71 0.07
CA GLY A 158 -14.11 16.52 -0.89
C GLY A 158 -12.69 16.84 -0.42
N GLY A 159 -11.85 17.33 -1.34
CA GLY A 159 -10.54 17.88 -1.04
C GLY A 159 -9.35 17.00 -1.45
N ARG A 160 -8.21 17.64 -1.72
CA ARG A 160 -6.99 16.98 -2.22
C ARG A 160 -6.46 15.89 -1.29
N TRP A 161 -6.52 16.13 0.02
CA TRP A 161 -5.99 15.19 1.03
C TRP A 161 -6.82 13.93 1.14
N VAL A 162 -8.13 14.00 0.89
CA VAL A 162 -8.99 12.82 0.82
C VAL A 162 -8.66 11.99 -0.42
N GLU A 163 -8.37 12.63 -1.55
CA GLU A 163 -7.97 11.93 -2.77
C GLU A 163 -6.62 11.23 -2.60
N TRP A 164 -5.63 11.92 -2.05
CA TRP A 164 -4.36 11.31 -1.63
C TRP A 164 -4.56 10.18 -0.62
N GLY A 165 -5.45 10.37 0.34
CA GLY A 165 -5.72 9.36 1.36
C GLY A 165 -6.39 8.11 0.81
N LEU A 166 -7.26 8.25 -0.18
CA LEU A 166 -7.87 7.10 -0.87
C LEU A 166 -6.85 6.34 -1.72
N VAL A 167 -5.95 7.06 -2.40
CA VAL A 167 -4.82 6.46 -3.11
C VAL A 167 -3.94 5.69 -2.13
N TRP A 168 -3.56 6.31 -1.01
CA TRP A 168 -2.67 5.69 -0.04
C TRP A 168 -3.32 4.52 0.73
N LEU A 169 -4.66 4.52 0.85
CA LEU A 169 -5.41 3.36 1.34
C LEU A 169 -5.27 2.13 0.42
N VAL A 170 -5.09 2.33 -0.90
CA VAL A 170 -4.82 1.20 -1.82
C VAL A 170 -3.50 0.52 -1.45
N PHE A 171 -2.48 1.30 -1.11
CA PHE A 171 -1.18 0.76 -0.68
C PHE A 171 -1.26 0.03 0.66
N TRP A 172 -2.20 0.38 1.55
CA TRP A 172 -2.45 -0.40 2.77
C TRP A 172 -2.87 -1.85 2.47
N PHE A 173 -3.58 -2.11 1.37
CA PHE A 173 -3.92 -3.49 1.00
C PHE A 173 -2.71 -4.26 0.50
N ILE A 174 -1.70 -3.57 -0.06
CA ILE A 174 -0.47 -4.20 -0.55
C ILE A 174 0.39 -4.68 0.61
N THR A 175 0.39 -3.97 1.75
CA THR A 175 1.10 -4.44 2.97
C THR A 175 0.55 -5.77 3.48
N GLN A 176 -0.65 -6.17 3.07
CA GLN A 176 -1.25 -7.46 3.44
C GLN A 176 -0.72 -8.63 2.59
N PHE A 177 0.03 -8.35 1.52
CA PHE A 177 0.57 -9.37 0.64
C PHE A 177 1.71 -10.17 1.30
N ASP A 178 2.46 -9.56 2.20
CA ASP A 178 3.44 -10.27 3.02
C ASP A 178 2.72 -10.97 4.19
N PRO A 179 2.57 -12.30 4.17
CA PRO A 179 1.84 -13.03 5.20
C PRO A 179 2.68 -13.24 6.47
N SER A 180 3.99 -12.93 6.44
CA SER A 180 4.86 -13.01 7.63
C SER A 180 4.58 -11.90 8.62
N GLN A 181 4.09 -10.76 8.14
CA GLN A 181 3.65 -9.66 8.98
C GLN A 181 2.25 -9.92 9.55
N PRO A 182 1.93 -9.48 10.77
CA PRO A 182 0.57 -9.56 11.33
C PRO A 182 -0.40 -8.61 10.61
N PHE A 183 -1.71 -8.92 10.60
CA PHE A 183 -2.75 -8.16 9.89
C PHE A 183 -2.85 -6.67 10.30
N LEU A 184 -2.49 -6.35 11.55
CA LEU A 184 -2.42 -4.98 12.09
C LEU A 184 -1.03 -4.64 12.64
N GLY A 185 0.02 -5.23 12.05
CA GLY A 185 1.40 -4.75 12.21
C GLY A 185 2.05 -4.94 13.58
N VAL A 186 1.59 -5.89 14.42
CA VAL A 186 2.21 -6.11 15.74
C VAL A 186 2.58 -7.55 15.96
N VAL A 187 3.89 -7.72 16.12
CA VAL A 187 4.59 -9.00 16.02
C VAL A 187 4.48 -9.79 17.32
N VAL A 188 4.34 -11.09 17.09
CA VAL A 188 4.22 -12.18 18.05
C VAL A 188 5.56 -12.41 18.76
N GLU A 189 5.46 -12.75 20.04
CA GLU A 189 6.54 -13.22 20.92
C GLU A 189 7.64 -14.02 20.15
N PRO A 190 8.87 -13.50 20.02
CA PRO A 190 9.97 -14.29 19.50
C PRO A 190 10.25 -15.42 20.50
N ALA A 191 10.03 -16.66 20.07
CA ALA A 191 10.12 -17.82 20.97
C ALA A 191 11.52 -18.02 21.58
N ASP A 192 12.58 -17.48 20.95
CA ASP A 192 13.96 -17.91 21.21
C ASP A 192 15.01 -16.77 21.35
N LEU A 193 14.61 -15.50 21.45
CA LEU A 193 15.59 -14.41 21.61
C LEU A 193 15.65 -13.90 23.06
N PRO A 194 16.85 -13.83 23.68
CA PRO A 194 17.03 -13.03 24.88
C PRO A 194 16.80 -11.57 24.48
N GLN A 195 15.62 -11.03 24.78
CA GLN A 195 15.38 -9.60 24.58
C GLN A 195 16.25 -8.85 25.59
N VAL A 196 17.41 -8.37 25.13
CA VAL A 196 18.39 -7.59 25.90
C VAL A 196 17.87 -6.16 26.10
N PHE A 197 16.69 -6.02 26.70
CA PHE A 197 16.16 -4.72 27.09
C PHE A 197 15.88 -4.77 28.58
N GLU A 198 16.56 -3.90 29.34
CA GLU A 198 16.16 -3.61 30.72
C GLU A 198 14.71 -3.11 30.69
N THR A 199 13.83 -3.93 31.24
CA THR A 199 12.41 -3.62 31.29
C THR A 199 12.09 -2.85 32.57
N PRO A 200 11.24 -1.80 32.49
CA PRO A 200 10.76 -1.13 33.69
C PRO A 200 9.72 -1.97 34.47
N PHE A 201 9.29 -3.11 33.91
CA PHE A 201 8.32 -4.01 34.54
C PHE A 201 9.04 -5.16 35.27
N ALA A 202 8.48 -5.55 36.41
CA ALA A 202 8.95 -6.73 37.15
C ALA A 202 8.71 -8.06 36.38
N ASP A 203 7.69 -8.10 35.50
CA ASP A 203 7.40 -9.23 34.62
C ASP A 203 7.59 -8.86 33.14
N PRO A 204 8.70 -9.31 32.51
CA PRO A 204 8.98 -9.05 31.10
C PRO A 204 7.89 -9.61 30.15
N LYS A 205 7.25 -10.73 30.50
CA LYS A 205 6.22 -11.36 29.65
C LYS A 205 4.94 -10.54 29.64
N LEU A 206 4.57 -9.97 30.78
CA LEU A 206 3.43 -9.06 30.86
C LEU A 206 3.66 -7.82 29.99
N GLN A 207 4.85 -7.22 30.04
CA GLN A 207 5.18 -6.08 29.18
C GLN A 207 5.03 -6.44 27.70
N LEU A 208 5.56 -7.59 27.27
CA LEU A 208 5.48 -8.02 25.87
C LEU A 208 4.02 -8.17 25.41
N ARG A 209 3.16 -8.79 26.24
CA ARG A 209 1.72 -8.92 25.94
C ARG A 209 1.02 -7.57 25.89
N LEU A 210 1.37 -6.63 26.77
CA LEU A 210 0.82 -5.27 26.77
C LEU A 210 1.26 -4.48 25.54
N LEU A 211 2.52 -4.64 25.13
CA LEU A 211 3.08 -4.02 23.94
C LEU A 211 2.38 -4.56 22.68
N GLU A 212 2.16 -5.88 22.64
CA GLU A 212 1.44 -6.54 21.56
C GLU A 212 -0.02 -6.08 21.47
N ALA A 213 -0.77 -6.18 22.57
CA ALA A 213 -2.16 -5.75 22.63
C ALA A 213 -2.31 -4.24 22.35
N GLY A 214 -1.45 -3.42 22.95
CA GLY A 214 -1.43 -1.97 22.78
C GLY A 214 -1.11 -1.56 21.35
N GLY A 215 -0.13 -2.20 20.72
CA GLY A 215 0.19 -1.93 19.33
C GLY A 215 -0.95 -2.31 18.38
N VAL A 216 -1.62 -3.46 18.57
CA VAL A 216 -2.77 -3.85 17.74
C VAL A 216 -3.89 -2.84 17.90
N MET A 217 -4.16 -2.43 19.14
CA MET A 217 -5.15 -1.39 19.45
C MET A 217 -4.82 -0.08 18.72
N LEU A 218 -3.57 0.41 18.80
CA LEU A 218 -3.13 1.66 18.18
C LEU A 218 -3.18 1.60 16.64
N ASN A 219 -2.75 0.49 16.03
CA ASN A 219 -2.83 0.29 14.59
C ASN A 219 -4.28 0.21 14.11
N LEU A 220 -5.15 -0.50 14.84
CA LEU A 220 -6.58 -0.56 14.56
C LEU A 220 -7.21 0.83 14.62
N LEU A 221 -6.94 1.59 15.68
CA LEU A 221 -7.43 2.96 15.85
C LEU A 221 -6.91 3.87 14.73
N GLY A 222 -5.62 3.81 14.41
CA GLY A 222 -4.98 4.59 13.37
C GLY A 222 -5.63 4.37 12.00
N VAL A 223 -5.74 3.12 11.55
CA VAL A 223 -6.34 2.76 10.25
C VAL A 223 -7.84 3.09 10.24
N ALA A 224 -8.56 2.79 11.32
CA ALA A 224 -10.00 3.05 11.42
C ALA A 224 -10.34 4.53 11.35
N LEU A 225 -9.62 5.36 12.12
CA LEU A 225 -9.81 6.80 12.15
C LEU A 225 -9.39 7.42 10.82
N TYR A 226 -8.29 6.94 10.23
CA TYR A 226 -7.86 7.31 8.89
C TYR A 226 -8.99 7.12 7.86
N VAL A 227 -9.54 5.90 7.75
CA VAL A 227 -10.67 5.60 6.86
C VAL A 227 -11.89 6.48 7.18
N SER A 228 -12.18 6.70 8.47
CA SER A 228 -13.33 7.50 8.89
C SER A 228 -13.25 8.96 8.42
N VAL A 229 -12.04 9.51 8.28
CA VAL A 229 -11.78 10.89 7.85
C VAL A 229 -11.91 11.05 6.33
N LEU A 230 -11.77 9.96 5.57
CA LEU A 230 -12.00 9.93 4.13
C LEU A 230 -13.49 9.90 3.76
N MET A 231 -14.35 9.43 4.68
CA MET A 231 -15.80 9.37 4.46
C MET A 231 -16.44 10.75 4.47
N LYS A 232 -17.49 10.92 3.67
CA LYS A 232 -18.28 12.16 3.63
C LYS A 232 -19.10 12.34 4.89
N HIS A 233 -19.74 11.28 5.36
CA HIS A 233 -20.58 11.32 6.55
C HIS A 233 -20.05 10.37 7.64
N THR A 234 -20.13 10.79 8.91
CA THR A 234 -19.66 10.03 10.08
C THR A 234 -20.29 8.64 10.18
N TRP A 235 -21.59 8.53 9.90
CA TRP A 235 -22.33 7.26 9.95
C TRP A 235 -21.85 6.22 8.92
N GLN A 236 -21.20 6.65 7.82
CA GLN A 236 -20.62 5.75 6.83
C GLN A 236 -19.30 5.12 7.32
N GLY A 237 -18.63 5.73 8.31
CA GLY A 237 -17.34 5.30 8.85
C GLY A 237 -17.30 3.85 9.29
N PRO A 238 -18.19 3.38 10.19
CA PRO A 238 -18.21 1.99 10.65
C PRO A 238 -18.44 0.97 9.54
N GLN A 239 -19.22 1.30 8.51
CA GLN A 239 -19.45 0.41 7.37
C GLN A 239 -18.22 0.35 6.47
N ALA A 240 -17.60 1.50 6.21
CA ALA A 240 -16.39 1.60 5.41
C ALA A 240 -15.22 0.85 6.07
N MET A 241 -15.01 1.05 7.37
CA MET A 241 -13.98 0.35 8.13
C MET A 241 -14.18 -1.17 8.10
N ARG A 242 -15.40 -1.67 8.36
CA ARG A 242 -15.69 -3.10 8.28
C ARG A 242 -15.35 -3.67 6.91
N ARG A 243 -15.68 -2.96 5.82
CA ARG A 243 -15.35 -3.38 4.46
C ARG A 243 -13.84 -3.37 4.20
N VAL A 244 -13.13 -2.33 4.63
CA VAL A 244 -11.67 -2.22 4.48
C VAL A 244 -10.96 -3.33 5.24
N LEU A 245 -11.31 -3.54 6.51
CA LEU A 245 -10.70 -4.60 7.32
C LEU A 245 -11.07 -6.00 6.80
N ALA A 246 -12.31 -6.23 6.39
CA ALA A 246 -12.70 -7.51 5.82
C ALA A 246 -11.96 -7.78 4.50
N ALA A 247 -11.88 -6.79 3.61
CA ALA A 247 -11.14 -6.93 2.35
C ALA A 247 -9.64 -7.16 2.62
N GLY A 248 -9.04 -6.43 3.55
CA GLY A 248 -7.65 -6.63 3.95
C GLY A 248 -7.43 -8.04 4.50
N LEU A 249 -8.32 -8.51 5.37
CA LEU A 249 -8.22 -9.84 5.97
C LEU A 249 -8.37 -10.94 4.91
N LEU A 250 -9.27 -10.77 3.94
CA LEU A 250 -9.41 -11.69 2.82
C LEU A 250 -8.14 -11.76 1.97
N VAL A 251 -7.54 -10.61 1.65
CA VAL A 251 -6.24 -10.54 0.97
C VAL A 251 -5.18 -11.27 1.80
N LYS A 252 -5.12 -10.99 3.10
CA LYS A 252 -4.17 -11.60 4.02
C LYS A 252 -4.30 -13.12 4.06
N LEU A 253 -5.52 -13.63 4.21
CA LEU A 253 -5.81 -15.06 4.25
C LEU A 253 -5.49 -15.74 2.91
N ALA A 254 -5.77 -15.07 1.78
CA ALA A 254 -5.41 -15.58 0.46
C ALA A 254 -3.89 -15.74 0.32
N PHE A 255 -3.12 -14.70 0.64
CA PHE A 255 -1.66 -14.74 0.57
C PHE A 255 -1.06 -15.70 1.60
N ALA A 256 -1.56 -15.72 2.84
CA ALA A 256 -1.16 -16.69 3.86
C ALA A 256 -1.42 -18.13 3.39
N GLY A 257 -2.55 -18.40 2.73
CA GLY A 257 -2.89 -19.72 2.20
C GLY A 257 -1.97 -20.16 1.05
N MET A 258 -1.61 -19.21 0.18
CA MET A 258 -0.70 -19.44 -0.95
C MET A 258 0.75 -19.66 -0.47
N LEU A 259 1.19 -18.90 0.52
CA LEU A 259 2.61 -18.73 0.83
C LEU A 259 3.06 -19.41 2.13
N LEU A 260 2.22 -19.51 3.18
CA LEU A 260 2.61 -20.09 4.47
C LEU A 260 2.31 -21.57 4.60
N LYS A 261 3.15 -22.30 5.36
CA LYS A 261 2.86 -23.67 5.79
C LYS A 261 1.58 -23.72 6.67
N PRO A 262 0.74 -24.78 6.58
CA PRO A 262 -0.51 -24.86 7.33
C PRO A 262 -0.38 -24.60 8.85
N ALA A 263 0.69 -25.09 9.47
CA ALA A 263 0.97 -24.92 10.90
C ALA A 263 1.21 -23.45 11.32
N LYS A 264 1.50 -22.55 10.37
CA LYS A 264 1.79 -21.12 10.63
C LYS A 264 0.68 -20.19 10.14
N PHE A 265 -0.40 -20.74 9.59
CA PHE A 265 -1.48 -19.98 8.98
C PHE A 265 -2.16 -19.00 9.96
N PHE A 266 -2.34 -19.41 11.23
CA PHE A 266 -2.91 -18.58 12.29
C PHE A 266 -1.87 -18.15 13.33
N ALA A 267 -0.58 -18.21 13.01
CA ALA A 267 0.47 -17.85 13.97
C ALA A 267 0.40 -16.38 14.44
N TRP A 268 -0.23 -15.51 13.64
CA TRP A 268 -0.48 -14.09 13.94
C TRP A 268 -1.71 -13.83 14.84
N VAL A 269 -2.43 -14.88 15.28
CA VAL A 269 -3.59 -14.77 16.18
C VAL A 269 -3.23 -15.33 17.55
N ASN A 270 -3.33 -14.50 18.58
CA ASN A 270 -3.17 -14.91 19.98
C ASN A 270 -4.08 -14.09 20.91
N SER A 271 -4.04 -14.38 22.21
CA SER A 271 -4.86 -13.69 23.21
C SER A 271 -4.60 -12.19 23.28
N SER A 272 -3.33 -11.75 23.22
CA SER A 272 -2.96 -10.33 23.30
C SER A 272 -3.55 -9.54 22.12
N VAL A 273 -3.44 -10.10 20.91
CA VAL A 273 -4.01 -9.54 19.68
C VAL A 273 -5.54 -9.42 19.79
N LEU A 274 -6.22 -10.46 20.30
CA LEU A 274 -7.68 -10.43 20.50
C LEU A 274 -8.11 -9.36 21.51
N PHE A 275 -7.41 -9.25 22.65
CA PHE A 275 -7.69 -8.22 23.65
C PHE A 275 -7.42 -6.81 23.10
N GLY A 276 -6.30 -6.59 22.40
CA GLY A 276 -5.97 -5.32 21.76
C GLY A 276 -7.00 -4.91 20.71
N ALA A 277 -7.43 -5.84 19.87
CA ALA A 277 -8.47 -5.62 18.87
C ALA A 277 -9.82 -5.27 19.51
N LEU A 278 -10.21 -5.99 20.57
CA LEU A 278 -11.45 -5.71 21.32
C LEU A 278 -11.41 -4.33 21.98
N ALA A 279 -10.31 -4.01 22.67
CA ALA A 279 -10.12 -2.70 23.30
C ALA A 279 -10.19 -1.56 22.27
N GLY A 280 -9.51 -1.71 21.13
CA GLY A 280 -9.56 -0.74 20.04
C GLY A 280 -10.95 -0.59 19.44
N ALA A 281 -11.68 -1.69 19.24
CA ALA A 281 -13.05 -1.66 18.75
C ALA A 281 -14.01 -0.93 19.71
N LEU A 282 -13.88 -1.15 21.03
CA LEU A 282 -14.67 -0.46 22.05
C LEU A 282 -14.36 1.05 22.07
N LEU A 283 -13.08 1.43 22.03
CA LEU A 283 -12.68 2.84 21.96
C LEU A 283 -13.21 3.52 20.70
N LEU A 284 -13.20 2.85 19.55
CA LEU A 284 -13.72 3.41 18.29
C LEU A 284 -15.19 3.82 18.36
N VAL A 285 -16.03 3.09 19.12
CA VAL A 285 -17.45 3.46 19.33
C VAL A 285 -17.59 4.85 19.95
N LEU A 286 -16.66 5.21 20.85
CA LEU A 286 -16.62 6.53 21.48
C LEU A 286 -16.01 7.57 20.52
N LEU A 287 -14.87 7.25 19.91
CA LEU A 287 -14.12 8.19 19.07
C LEU A 287 -14.87 8.58 17.78
N TRP A 288 -15.76 7.73 17.27
CA TRP A 288 -16.54 8.05 16.08
C TRP A 288 -17.51 9.21 16.25
N ARG A 289 -17.93 9.49 17.48
CA ARG A 289 -18.84 10.61 17.79
C ARG A 289 -18.14 11.96 17.68
N LEU A 290 -16.81 11.96 17.59
CA LEU A 290 -16.03 13.18 17.52
C LEU A 290 -16.08 13.81 16.12
N GLN A 291 -15.91 15.12 16.09
CA GLN A 291 -15.80 15.87 14.84
C GLN A 291 -14.59 15.37 14.03
N ARG A 292 -14.66 15.58 12.71
CA ARG A 292 -13.68 15.07 11.75
C ARG A 292 -12.23 15.42 12.08
N ARG A 293 -11.99 16.64 12.57
CA ARG A 293 -10.63 17.09 12.98
C ARG A 293 -10.07 16.33 14.17
N TRP A 294 -10.89 16.08 15.19
CA TRP A 294 -10.48 15.30 16.35
C TRP A 294 -10.22 13.83 15.98
N ARG A 295 -11.02 13.25 15.07
CA ARG A 295 -10.74 11.92 14.52
C ARG A 295 -9.40 11.90 13.76
N ALA A 296 -9.09 12.93 12.97
CA ALA A 296 -7.81 13.05 12.30
C ALA A 296 -6.63 13.18 13.28
N LEU A 297 -6.76 14.00 14.32
CA LEU A 297 -5.75 14.16 15.37
C LEU A 297 -5.51 12.85 16.12
N LEU A 298 -6.56 12.18 16.57
CA LEU A 298 -6.43 10.92 17.30
C LEU A 298 -5.91 9.79 16.42
N GLY A 299 -6.26 9.77 15.13
CA GLY A 299 -5.67 8.84 14.17
C GLY A 299 -4.18 9.09 13.99
N LEU A 300 -3.77 10.37 13.89
CA LEU A 300 -2.37 10.78 13.79
C LEU A 300 -1.58 10.34 15.03
N LEU A 301 -2.11 10.63 16.23
CA LEU A 301 -1.49 10.22 17.49
C LEU A 301 -1.41 8.70 17.63
N SER A 302 -2.44 7.97 17.20
CA SER A 302 -2.45 6.50 17.26
C SER A 302 -1.36 5.90 16.37
N LEU A 303 -1.22 6.38 15.12
CA LEU A 303 -0.17 5.94 14.19
C LEU A 303 1.23 6.35 14.65
N ALA A 304 1.38 7.56 15.19
CA ALA A 304 2.65 8.04 15.72
C ALA A 304 3.10 7.22 16.94
N LEU A 305 2.20 6.94 17.88
CA LEU A 305 2.47 6.09 19.03
C LEU A 305 2.77 4.65 18.62
N ALA A 306 2.03 4.08 17.66
CA ALA A 306 2.33 2.74 17.14
C ALA A 306 3.73 2.67 16.51
N SER A 307 4.11 3.70 15.75
CA SER A 307 5.43 3.79 15.12
C SER A 307 6.53 3.98 16.17
N LEU A 308 6.30 4.82 17.18
CA LEU A 308 7.23 5.03 18.30
C LEU A 308 7.44 3.74 19.10
N VAL A 309 6.36 3.02 19.40
CA VAL A 309 6.42 1.71 20.07
C VAL A 309 7.26 0.72 19.26
N SER A 310 7.03 0.65 17.95
CA SER A 310 7.77 -0.25 17.06
C SER A 310 9.25 0.11 16.93
N TRP A 311 9.58 1.41 17.05
CA TRP A 311 10.95 1.89 17.03
C TRP A 311 11.70 1.63 18.34
N LEU A 312 11.04 1.86 19.49
CA LEU A 312 11.63 1.63 20.81
C LEU A 312 11.77 0.14 21.13
N TRP A 313 10.80 -0.65 20.73
CA TRP A 313 10.79 -2.10 20.90
C TRP A 313 10.55 -2.76 19.54
N PRO A 314 11.61 -2.94 18.73
CA PRO A 314 11.52 -3.64 17.46
C PRO A 314 11.24 -5.12 17.76
N LEU A 315 9.97 -5.47 17.82
CA LEU A 315 9.50 -6.85 17.99
C LEU A 315 9.60 -7.65 16.68
N SER A 316 10.12 -7.07 15.60
CA SER A 316 10.08 -7.66 14.27
C SER A 316 10.93 -8.93 14.16
N PRO A 317 10.41 -10.00 13.52
CA PRO A 317 11.23 -11.17 13.25
C PRO A 317 12.20 -10.81 12.13
N GLN A 318 13.48 -11.14 12.26
CA GLN A 318 14.41 -10.95 11.15
C GLN A 318 13.93 -11.75 9.93
N LEU A 319 14.03 -11.15 8.73
CA LEU A 319 13.68 -11.80 7.46
C LEU A 319 14.31 -13.20 7.30
N SER A 320 15.53 -13.41 7.80
CA SER A 320 16.20 -14.71 7.83
C SER A 320 15.47 -15.76 8.67
N ALA A 321 14.83 -15.35 9.78
CA ALA A 321 14.08 -16.23 10.67
C ALA A 321 12.69 -16.61 10.11
N THR A 322 12.15 -15.85 9.15
CA THR A 322 10.82 -16.09 8.57
C THR A 322 10.84 -16.92 7.29
N LEU A 323 11.97 -17.00 6.59
CA LEU A 323 12.13 -17.80 5.36
C LEU A 323 11.68 -19.27 5.49
N PRO A 324 11.93 -20.00 6.59
CA PRO A 324 11.47 -21.39 6.75
C PRO A 324 9.95 -21.55 6.83
N LEU A 325 9.20 -20.47 7.07
CA LEU A 325 7.74 -20.44 7.19
C LEU A 325 7.03 -20.50 5.83
N PHE A 326 7.73 -20.12 4.75
CA PHE A 326 7.21 -20.06 3.39
C PHE A 326 7.27 -21.41 2.67
N ARG A 327 6.33 -21.66 1.74
CA ARG A 327 6.28 -22.87 0.91
C ARG A 327 7.19 -22.80 -0.33
N TRP A 328 7.48 -21.60 -0.83
CA TRP A 328 8.29 -21.38 -2.03
C TRP A 328 9.74 -21.05 -1.64
N GLN A 329 10.72 -21.60 -2.35
CA GLN A 329 12.16 -21.41 -2.06
C GLN A 329 12.80 -20.36 -3.01
N TYR A 330 13.61 -19.48 -2.41
CA TYR A 330 14.63 -18.54 -2.95
C TYR A 330 14.31 -17.65 -4.19
N GLY A 331 14.78 -16.39 -4.13
CA GLY A 331 14.72 -15.38 -5.20
C GLY A 331 13.36 -14.71 -5.40
N HIS A 332 12.33 -15.52 -5.63
CA HIS A 332 10.98 -15.09 -6.03
C HIS A 332 10.22 -14.32 -4.93
N LEU A 333 10.46 -14.68 -3.66
CA LEU A 333 9.83 -14.04 -2.50
C LEU A 333 10.57 -12.81 -2.00
N LEU A 334 11.86 -12.65 -2.30
CA LEU A 334 12.66 -11.53 -1.81
C LEU A 334 12.25 -10.20 -2.47
N HIS A 335 12.01 -10.20 -3.78
CA HIS A 335 11.57 -8.98 -4.49
C HIS A 335 10.12 -8.61 -4.14
N PHE A 336 9.24 -9.62 -4.03
CA PHE A 336 7.83 -9.41 -3.70
C PHE A 336 7.61 -8.98 -2.24
N ASN A 337 8.27 -9.62 -1.27
CA ASN A 337 8.23 -9.19 0.12
C ASN A 337 8.99 -7.88 0.33
N GLY A 338 10.02 -7.58 -0.46
CA GLY A 338 10.71 -6.29 -0.44
C GLY A 338 9.76 -5.12 -0.73
N LEU A 339 8.93 -5.23 -1.77
CA LEU A 339 7.88 -4.25 -2.10
C LEU A 339 6.88 -4.07 -0.94
N SER A 340 6.32 -5.17 -0.44
CA SER A 340 5.34 -5.13 0.65
C SER A 340 5.96 -4.58 1.95
N GLY A 341 7.22 -4.93 2.25
CA GLY A 341 7.96 -4.46 3.41
C GLY A 341 8.22 -2.95 3.36
N ILE A 342 8.76 -2.46 2.24
CA ILE A 342 8.99 -1.02 2.03
C ILE A 342 7.69 -0.22 2.14
N ILE A 343 6.60 -0.72 1.54
CA ILE A 343 5.30 -0.07 1.68
C ILE A 343 4.82 -0.13 3.14
N THR A 344 5.01 -1.25 3.84
CA THR A 344 4.64 -1.39 5.26
C THR A 344 5.35 -0.34 6.12
N ASP A 345 6.63 -0.12 5.88
CA ASP A 345 7.44 0.87 6.59
C ASP A 345 7.00 2.30 6.25
N LEU A 346 6.77 2.61 4.97
CA LEU A 346 6.40 3.95 4.51
C LEU A 346 4.95 4.31 4.82
N TRP A 347 4.05 3.32 4.90
CA TRP A 347 2.62 3.54 5.00
C TRP A 347 2.20 4.44 6.17
N PRO A 348 2.61 4.18 7.43
CA PRO A 348 2.21 5.00 8.57
C PRO A 348 2.64 6.46 8.39
N TYR A 349 3.84 6.72 7.89
CA TYR A 349 4.36 8.09 7.73
C TYR A 349 3.56 8.92 6.74
N VAL A 350 3.25 8.37 5.56
CA VAL A 350 2.45 9.08 4.56
C VAL A 350 0.98 9.18 5.01
N ALA A 351 0.45 8.18 5.72
CA ALA A 351 -0.88 8.27 6.32
C ALA A 351 -0.97 9.41 7.35
N MET A 352 0.07 9.58 8.17
CA MET A 352 0.19 10.71 9.10
C MET A 352 0.22 12.07 8.37
N LEU A 353 0.98 12.20 7.28
CA LEU A 353 0.99 13.42 6.46
C LEU A 353 -0.39 13.76 5.89
N VAL A 354 -1.14 12.75 5.44
CA VAL A 354 -2.52 12.95 4.99
C VAL A 354 -3.42 13.43 6.13
N LEU A 355 -3.31 12.86 7.33
CA LEU A 355 -4.10 13.27 8.49
C LEU A 355 -3.79 14.71 8.93
N ILE A 356 -2.51 15.09 8.93
CA ILE A 356 -2.06 16.48 9.15
C ILE A 356 -2.68 17.39 8.09
N GLY A 357 -2.63 16.98 6.82
CA GLY A 357 -3.24 17.71 5.73
C GLY A 357 -4.73 17.96 5.91
N VAL A 358 -5.48 16.96 6.38
CA VAL A 358 -6.91 17.12 6.71
C VAL A 358 -7.11 18.04 7.91
N LEU A 359 -6.26 17.96 8.93
CA LEU A 359 -6.35 18.77 10.14
C LEU A 359 -6.17 20.27 9.87
N VAL A 360 -5.22 20.61 8.98
CA VAL A 360 -4.90 22.00 8.58
C VAL A 360 -5.87 22.55 7.53
N SER A 361 -6.64 21.69 6.85
CA SER A 361 -7.59 22.14 5.83
C SER A 361 -8.71 23.02 6.42
N PRO A 362 -9.15 24.07 5.68
CA PRO A 362 -10.27 24.91 6.09
C PRO A 362 -11.50 24.06 6.43
N ARG A 363 -12.29 24.48 7.44
CA ARG A 363 -13.52 23.76 7.81
C ARG A 363 -14.45 23.73 6.59
N ASP A 364 -14.85 22.54 6.17
CA ASP A 364 -15.92 22.41 5.19
C ASP A 364 -17.23 22.76 5.92
N PRO A 365 -18.15 23.58 5.38
CA PRO A 365 -19.42 23.90 6.03
C PRO A 365 -20.28 22.66 6.38
N GLN A 366 -19.91 21.49 5.86
CA GLN A 366 -20.54 20.19 6.13
C GLN A 366 -19.96 19.46 7.37
N ASP A 367 -18.95 20.02 8.04
CA ASP A 367 -18.32 19.46 9.27
C ASP A 367 -19.05 19.90 10.58
N ILE A 368 -20.18 20.62 10.47
CA ILE A 368 -21.12 20.92 11.57
C ILE A 368 -22.21 19.84 11.55
#